data_AF-A0A7S1JR18-F1
#
_entry.id   AF-A0A7S1JR18-F1
#
_cell.length_a   1.000
_cell.length_b   1.000
_cell.length_c   1.000
_cell.angle_alpha   90.00
_cell.angle_beta   90.00
_cell.angle_gamma   90.00
#
_symmetry.space_group_name_H-M   'P 1'
#
loop_
_entity.id
_entity.type
_entity.pdbx_description
1 polymer ?
#
loop_
_entity_poly.entity_id
_entity_poly.type
_entity_poly.pdbx_seq_one_letter_code
_entity_poly.pdbx_strand_id
1 'polypeptide(L)'
;DSSVPAPVAPPEDRLHVAVWLADLGKIEQLVAEGVDVNEKDFRGITPLYLAIQLVQRSDAYRPIVSMLLKHKANPQLKTPSGWTAIDEAVSSGDRQCVREVFTAMQHGKRQKWRRDLPGLVQARSILPDFY
;
A
#
# COMPACT_ATOMS: atom_id res chain seq x y z
N ASP A 1 -9.09 38.75 -0.66
CA ASP A 1 -8.45 38.18 -1.85
C ASP A 1 -7.42 37.17 -1.38
N SER A 2 -7.83 35.91 -1.23
CA SER A 2 -7.01 34.84 -0.63
C SER A 2 -6.91 33.68 -1.60
N SER A 3 -6.40 33.99 -2.80
CA SER A 3 -5.91 33.00 -3.75
C SER A 3 -4.50 32.59 -3.29
N VAL A 4 -4.44 31.65 -2.35
CA VAL A 4 -3.19 30.92 -2.09
C VAL A 4 -3.03 29.97 -3.28
N PRO A 5 -2.03 30.14 -4.15
CA PRO A 5 -1.83 29.20 -5.25
C PRO A 5 -1.56 27.83 -4.66
N ALA A 6 -2.29 26.82 -5.15
CA ALA A 6 -2.09 25.43 -4.78
C ALA A 6 -0.59 25.10 -4.93
N PRO A 7 0.07 24.54 -3.89
CA PRO A 7 1.46 24.14 -4.02
C PRO A 7 1.55 23.17 -5.20
N VAL A 8 2.34 23.54 -6.21
CA VAL A 8 2.64 22.68 -7.35
C VAL A 8 3.29 21.44 -6.77
N ALA A 9 2.52 20.34 -6.72
CA ALA A 9 2.91 19.16 -5.98
C ALA A 9 4.25 18.64 -6.53
N PRO A 10 5.26 18.37 -5.67
CA PRO A 10 6.54 17.82 -6.09
C PRO A 10 6.35 16.51 -6.88
N PRO A 11 7.34 16.11 -7.71
CA PRO A 11 7.21 14.95 -8.59
C PRO A 11 6.87 13.64 -7.86
N GLU A 12 7.29 13.50 -6.60
CA GLU A 12 6.92 12.39 -5.70
C GLU A 12 5.42 12.30 -5.37
N ASP A 13 4.66 13.40 -5.42
CA ASP A 13 3.22 13.43 -5.10
C ASP A 13 2.33 13.09 -6.30
N ARG A 14 2.90 12.85 -7.48
CA ARG A 14 2.13 12.64 -8.73
C ARG A 14 1.17 11.46 -8.62
N LEU A 15 1.59 10.39 -7.92
CA LEU A 15 0.75 9.22 -7.66
C LEU A 15 -0.37 9.53 -6.67
N HIS A 16 -0.10 10.26 -5.59
CA HIS A 16 -1.10 10.65 -4.59
C HIS A 16 -2.16 11.59 -5.15
N VAL A 17 -1.76 12.53 -6.00
CA VAL A 17 -2.71 13.42 -6.71
C VAL A 17 -3.60 12.60 -7.65
N ALA A 18 -3.05 11.64 -8.40
CA ALA A 18 -3.84 10.78 -9.26
C ALA A 18 -4.82 9.91 -8.46
N VAL A 19 -4.39 9.38 -7.31
CA VAL A 19 -5.26 8.68 -6.35
C VAL A 19 -6.36 9.60 -5.83
N TRP A 20 -6.05 10.84 -5.42
CA TRP A 20 -7.02 11.81 -4.92
C TRP A 20 -8.08 12.20 -5.94
N LEU A 21 -7.70 12.28 -7.21
CA LEU A 21 -8.61 12.57 -8.32
C LEU A 21 -9.42 11.35 -8.79
N ALA A 22 -9.17 10.17 -8.20
CA ALA A 22 -9.72 8.89 -8.63
C ALA A 22 -9.46 8.56 -10.11
N ASP A 23 -8.35 9.04 -10.67
CA ASP A 23 -7.99 8.86 -12.09
C ASP A 23 -7.20 7.56 -12.27
N LEU A 24 -7.92 6.45 -12.44
CA LEU A 24 -7.32 5.12 -12.55
C LEU A 24 -6.37 5.00 -13.75
N GLY A 25 -6.70 5.62 -14.89
CA GLY A 25 -5.84 5.56 -16.09
C GLY A 25 -4.51 6.27 -15.87
N LYS A 26 -4.52 7.41 -15.19
CA LYS A 26 -3.28 8.12 -14.84
C LYS A 26 -2.45 7.35 -13.82
N ILE A 27 -3.09 6.66 -12.89
CA ILE A 27 -2.39 5.81 -11.93
C ILE A 27 -1.71 4.64 -12.65
N GLU A 28 -2.40 3.96 -13.58
CA GLU A 28 -1.81 2.87 -14.38
C GLU A 28 -0.60 3.36 -15.18
N GLN A 29 -0.71 4.54 -15.80
CA GLN A 29 0.40 5.14 -16.52
C GLN A 29 1.61 5.41 -15.60
N LEU A 30 1.40 6.03 -14.44
CA LEU A 30 2.49 6.33 -13.49
C LEU A 30 3.16 5.08 -12.95
N VAL A 31 2.37 4.04 -12.67
CA VAL A 31 2.90 2.75 -12.23
C VAL A 31 3.68 2.07 -13.36
N ALA A 32 3.25 2.21 -14.62
CA ALA A 32 3.99 1.72 -15.79
C ALA A 32 5.29 2.51 -16.04
N GLU A 33 5.33 3.80 -15.70
CA GLU A 33 6.52 4.66 -15.72
C GLU A 33 7.55 4.27 -14.63
N GLY A 34 7.21 3.34 -13.72
CA GLY A 34 8.10 2.84 -12.69
C GLY A 34 8.10 3.65 -11.40
N VAL A 35 7.08 4.48 -11.18
CA VAL A 35 6.89 5.20 -9.91
C VAL A 35 6.70 4.21 -8.76
N ASP A 36 7.35 4.48 -7.62
CA ASP A 36 7.23 3.61 -6.45
C ASP A 36 5.85 3.77 -5.80
N VAL A 37 5.07 2.68 -5.78
CA VAL A 37 3.75 2.62 -5.14
C VAL A 37 3.78 2.72 -3.61
N ASN A 38 4.97 2.71 -3.02
CA ASN A 38 5.18 2.83 -1.57
C ASN A 38 5.69 4.21 -1.14
N GLU A 39 5.89 5.11 -2.10
CA GLU A 39 6.38 6.44 -1.83
C GLU A 39 5.42 7.21 -0.90
N LYS A 40 6.00 8.05 -0.05
CA LYS A 40 5.25 8.84 0.92
C LYS A 40 5.15 10.28 0.40
N ASP A 41 3.94 10.82 0.41
CA ASP A 41 3.67 12.22 0.09
C ASP A 41 4.25 13.15 1.19
N PHE A 42 4.27 14.47 0.98
CA PHE A 42 4.66 15.48 1.98
C PHE A 42 4.06 15.30 3.39
N ARG A 43 2.90 14.63 3.51
CA ARG A 43 2.27 14.26 4.80
C ARG A 43 2.79 12.95 5.41
N GLY A 44 3.75 12.30 4.79
CA GLY A 44 4.29 11.00 5.21
C GLY A 44 3.34 9.81 4.99
N ILE A 45 2.28 9.99 4.19
CA ILE A 45 1.26 8.97 3.90
C ILE A 45 1.55 8.26 2.58
N THR A 46 1.22 6.97 2.52
CA THR A 46 1.37 6.17 1.28
C THR A 46 0.13 6.33 0.39
N PRO A 47 0.25 6.10 -0.94
CA PRO A 47 -0.89 6.20 -1.86
C PRO A 47 -1.96 5.17 -1.52
N LEU A 48 -1.57 3.99 -1.01
CA LEU A 48 -2.50 2.97 -0.52
C LEU A 48 -3.30 3.44 0.69
N TYR A 49 -2.65 4.10 1.66
CA TYR A 49 -3.34 4.66 2.82
C TYR A 49 -4.36 5.73 2.39
N LEU A 50 -3.96 6.61 1.48
CA LEU A 50 -4.83 7.65 0.94
C LEU A 50 -6.05 7.05 0.22
N ALA A 51 -5.84 6.03 -0.62
CA ALA A 51 -6.92 5.36 -1.33
C ALA A 51 -7.95 4.77 -0.35
N ILE A 52 -7.50 4.07 0.70
CA ILE A 52 -8.38 3.46 1.72
C ILE A 52 -9.18 4.52 2.47
N GLN A 53 -8.54 5.62 2.86
CA GLN A 53 -9.22 6.73 3.53
C GLN A 53 -10.33 7.33 2.66
N LEU A 54 -10.13 7.37 1.34
CA LEU A 54 -11.09 7.93 0.39
C LEU A 54 -12.18 6.94 -0.04
N VAL A 55 -12.01 5.62 0.14
CA VAL A 55 -13.05 4.62 -0.17
C VAL A 55 -14.39 4.96 0.48
N GLN A 56 -14.39 5.47 1.72
CA GLN A 56 -15.64 5.85 2.37
C GLN A 56 -16.38 7.00 1.68
N ARG A 57 -15.68 7.84 0.92
CA ARG A 57 -16.28 8.96 0.19
C ARG A 57 -16.88 8.53 -1.13
N SER A 58 -16.29 7.52 -1.79
CA SER A 58 -16.76 7.02 -3.07
C SER A 58 -16.29 5.60 -3.34
N ASP A 59 -17.16 4.79 -3.92
CA ASP A 59 -16.83 3.44 -4.36
C ASP A 59 -15.78 3.42 -5.49
N ALA A 60 -15.53 4.57 -6.15
CA ALA A 60 -14.52 4.73 -7.19
C ALA A 60 -13.09 4.42 -6.72
N TYR A 61 -12.80 4.52 -5.41
CA TYR A 61 -11.47 4.24 -4.88
C TYR A 61 -11.20 2.74 -4.62
N ARG A 62 -12.23 1.88 -4.62
CA ARG A 62 -12.03 0.43 -4.49
C ARG A 62 -11.14 -0.19 -5.58
N PRO A 63 -11.39 0.05 -6.89
CA PRO A 63 -10.51 -0.47 -7.94
C PRO A 63 -9.08 0.07 -7.83
N ILE A 64 -8.89 1.28 -7.30
CA ILE A 64 -7.57 1.87 -7.04
C ILE A 64 -6.84 1.10 -5.94
N VAL A 65 -7.50 0.79 -4.83
CA VAL A 65 -6.92 -0.04 -3.74
C VAL A 65 -6.49 -1.40 -4.28
N SER A 66 -7.38 -2.07 -5.02
CA SER A 66 -7.09 -3.36 -5.65
C SER A 66 -5.90 -3.30 -6.61
N MET A 67 -5.79 -2.24 -7.42
CA MET A 67 -4.68 -2.04 -8.35
C MET A 67 -3.36 -1.77 -7.59
N LEU A 68 -3.35 -0.87 -6.61
CA LEU A 68 -2.15 -0.60 -5.79
C LEU A 68 -1.64 -1.88 -5.10
N LEU A 69 -2.54 -2.70 -4.54
CA LEU A 69 -2.19 -3.98 -3.93
C LEU A 69 -1.61 -4.98 -4.94
N LYS A 70 -2.15 -5.05 -6.17
CA LYS A 70 -1.59 -5.87 -7.26
C LYS A 70 -0.16 -5.46 -7.61
N HIS A 71 0.13 -4.16 -7.54
CA HIS A 71 1.47 -3.61 -7.77
C HIS A 71 2.38 -3.64 -6.54
N LYS A 72 2.05 -4.47 -5.53
CA LYS A 72 2.86 -4.70 -4.32
C LYS A 72 2.96 -3.49 -3.39
N ALA A 73 1.94 -2.63 -3.35
CA ALA A 73 1.84 -1.63 -2.31
C ALA A 73 1.83 -2.30 -0.92
N ASN A 74 2.62 -1.76 0.00
CA ASN A 74 2.86 -2.32 1.32
C ASN A 74 1.88 -1.73 2.35
N PRO A 75 0.91 -2.51 2.84
CA PRO A 75 -0.07 -2.00 3.81
C PRO A 75 0.50 -1.80 5.22
N GLN A 76 1.72 -2.25 5.50
CA GLN A 76 2.35 -2.14 6.83
C GLN A 76 3.12 -0.85 7.03
N LEU A 77 3.23 -0.01 6.00
CA LEU A 77 3.91 1.27 6.13
C LEU A 77 3.12 2.17 7.06
N LYS A 78 3.82 2.68 8.07
CA LYS A 78 3.24 3.58 9.07
C LYS A 78 3.27 5.01 8.57
N THR A 79 2.16 5.70 8.75
CA THR A 79 2.05 7.16 8.65
C THR A 79 2.79 7.83 9.83
N PRO A 80 2.98 9.17 9.82
CA PRO A 80 3.62 9.87 10.94
C PRO A 80 2.86 9.76 12.27
N SER A 81 1.54 9.51 12.21
CA SER A 81 0.72 9.24 13.38
C SER A 81 0.84 7.80 13.89
N GLY A 82 1.64 6.95 13.23
CA GLY A 82 1.88 5.55 13.60
C GLY A 82 0.85 4.56 13.07
N TRP A 83 -0.15 5.03 12.30
CA TRP A 83 -1.21 4.21 11.73
C TRP A 83 -0.75 3.50 10.47
N THR A 84 -1.21 2.27 10.27
CA THR A 84 -1.02 1.54 9.01
C THR A 84 -2.27 1.59 8.14
N ALA A 85 -2.12 1.24 6.86
CA ALA A 85 -3.23 1.16 5.93
C ALA A 85 -4.31 0.14 6.36
N ILE A 86 -3.90 -0.94 7.05
CA ILE A 86 -4.86 -1.91 7.60
C ILE A 86 -5.59 -1.36 8.82
N ASP A 87 -4.92 -0.58 9.68
CA ASP A 87 -5.57 0.03 10.85
C ASP A 87 -6.66 1.01 10.39
N GLU A 88 -6.39 1.79 9.34
CA GLU A 88 -7.37 2.68 8.72
C GLU A 88 -8.55 1.89 8.12
N ALA A 89 -8.27 0.80 7.39
CA ALA A 89 -9.33 -0.05 6.82
C ALA A 89 -10.21 -0.68 7.90
N VAL A 90 -9.63 -1.05 9.04
CA VAL A 90 -10.39 -1.60 10.18
C VAL A 90 -11.22 -0.50 10.85
N SER A 91 -10.63 0.67 11.06
CA SER A 91 -11.32 1.84 11.61
C SER A 91 -12.51 2.29 10.74
N SER A 92 -12.37 2.16 9.42
CA SER A 92 -13.42 2.52 8.47
C SER A 92 -14.62 1.56 8.47
N GLY A 93 -14.49 0.37 9.06
CA GLY A 93 -15.57 -0.63 9.10
C GLY A 93 -15.90 -1.27 7.73
N ASP A 94 -15.18 -0.94 6.66
CA ASP A 94 -15.38 -1.57 5.34
C ASP A 94 -14.76 -2.97 5.35
N ARG A 95 -15.61 -3.97 5.63
CA ARG A 95 -15.22 -5.39 5.66
C ARG A 95 -14.61 -5.86 4.34
N GLN A 96 -15.00 -5.29 3.21
CA GLN A 96 -14.46 -5.68 1.92
C GLN A 96 -13.02 -5.18 1.76
N CYS A 97 -12.76 -3.90 2.05
CA CYS A 97 -11.41 -3.35 2.04
C CYS A 97 -10.49 -4.05 3.03
N VAL A 98 -10.96 -4.34 4.25
CA VAL A 98 -10.18 -5.10 5.24
C VAL A 98 -9.80 -6.47 4.69
N ARG A 99 -10.74 -7.19 4.05
CA ARG A 99 -10.45 -8.50 3.47
C ARG A 99 -9.43 -8.41 2.35
N GLU A 100 -9.55 -7.45 1.45
CA GLU A 100 -8.61 -7.25 0.33
C GLU A 100 -7.19 -6.93 0.81
N VAL A 101 -7.06 -6.00 1.76
CA VAL A 101 -5.75 -5.63 2.33
C VAL A 101 -5.15 -6.80 3.12
N PHE A 102 -5.97 -7.52 3.88
CA PHE A 102 -5.54 -8.67 4.68
C PHE A 102 -5.08 -9.85 3.82
N THR A 103 -5.81 -10.18 2.73
CA THR A 103 -5.39 -11.23 1.80
C THR A 103 -4.07 -10.86 1.13
N ALA A 104 -3.93 -9.62 0.65
CA ALA A 104 -2.69 -9.12 0.07
C ALA A 104 -1.50 -9.21 1.06
N MET A 105 -1.73 -8.89 2.34
CA MET A 105 -0.71 -9.03 3.40
C MET A 105 -0.30 -10.49 3.64
N GLN A 106 -1.26 -11.41 3.70
CA GLN A 106 -0.97 -12.84 3.88
C GLN A 106 -0.14 -13.40 2.73
N HIS A 107 -0.47 -13.01 1.49
CA HIS A 107 0.33 -13.38 0.33
C HIS A 107 1.79 -12.90 0.50
N GLY A 108 2.01 -11.66 0.93
CA GLY A 108 3.36 -11.14 1.20
C GLY A 108 4.13 -11.95 2.27
N LYS A 109 3.52 -12.20 3.43
CA LYS A 109 4.14 -12.98 4.53
C LYS A 109 4.45 -14.42 4.14
N ARG A 110 3.51 -15.09 3.47
CA ARG A 110 3.67 -16.49 3.02
C ARG A 110 4.75 -16.61 1.95
N GLN A 111 4.86 -15.64 1.04
CA GLN A 111 5.92 -15.63 0.03
C GLN A 111 7.29 -15.42 0.65
N LYS A 112 7.42 -14.53 1.64
CA LYS A 112 8.67 -14.37 2.40
C LYS A 112 9.07 -15.70 3.08
N TRP A 113 8.14 -16.35 3.79
CA TRP A 113 8.42 -17.64 4.43
C TRP A 113 8.79 -18.73 3.42
N ARG A 114 8.08 -18.84 2.29
CA ARG A 114 8.42 -19.80 1.23
C ARG A 114 9.82 -19.57 0.65
N ARG A 115 10.27 -18.32 0.55
CA ARG A 115 11.61 -17.97 0.07
C ARG A 115 12.69 -18.33 1.10
N ASP A 116 12.40 -18.12 2.38
CA ASP A 116 13.37 -18.32 3.45
C ASP A 116 13.41 -19.80 3.96
N LEU A 117 12.36 -20.60 3.65
CA LEU A 117 12.22 -22.01 4.04
C LEU A 117 13.37 -22.93 3.56
N PRO A 118 13.87 -22.87 2.31
CA PRO A 118 14.93 -23.75 1.85
C PRO A 118 16.23 -23.58 2.66
N GLY A 119 16.55 -22.34 3.06
CA GLY A 119 17.72 -22.07 3.91
C GLY A 119 17.58 -22.65 5.32
N LEU A 120 16.37 -22.62 5.88
CA LEU A 120 16.08 -23.25 7.19
C LEU A 120 16.14 -24.78 7.12
N VAL A 121 15.64 -25.39 6.04
CA VAL A 121 15.73 -26.85 5.83
C VAL A 121 17.19 -27.28 5.65
N GLN A 122 17.96 -26.51 4.88
CA GLN A 122 19.40 -26.76 4.71
C GLN A 122 20.14 -26.61 6.04
N ALA A 123 19.86 -25.57 6.82
CA ALA A 123 20.45 -25.39 8.15
C ALA A 123 20.11 -26.56 9.09
N ARG A 124 18.87 -27.08 9.04
CA ARG A 124 18.47 -28.27 9.83
C ARG A 124 19.26 -29.52 9.45
N SER A 125 19.62 -29.71 8.17
CA SER A 125 20.47 -30.84 7.77
C SER A 125 21.93 -30.72 8.19
N ILE A 126 22.40 -29.51 8.54
CA ILE A 126 23.79 -29.23 8.92
C ILE A 126 23.96 -29.26 10.45
N LEU A 127 22.88 -29.05 11.20
CA LEU A 127 22.92 -29.14 12.66
C LEU A 127 23.00 -30.62 13.09
N PRO A 128 23.92 -30.99 13.99
CA PRO A 128 23.86 -32.30 14.63
C PRO A 128 22.53 -32.41 15.39
N ASP A 129 21.91 -33.59 15.36
CA ASP A 129 20.69 -33.86 16.12
C ASP A 129 20.96 -33.53 17.59
N PHE A 130 20.35 -32.45 18.06
CA PHE A 130 20.38 -32.09 19.47
C PHE A 130 19.54 -33.12 20.23
N TYR A 131 20.24 -34.15 20.74
CA TYR A 131 19.73 -35.15 21.68
C TYR A 131 19.54 -34.54 23.07
#